data_AF-A0A6P2GC18-F1
#
_entry.id   AF-A0A6P2GC18-F1
#
_cell.length_a   1.000
_cell.length_b   1.000
_cell.length_c   1.000
_cell.angle_alpha   90.00
_cell.angle_beta   90.00
_cell.angle_gamma   90.00
#
_symmetry.space_group_name_H-M   'P 1'
#
loop_
_entity.id
_entity.type
_entity.pdbx_description
1 polymer ?
#
loop_
_entity_poly.entity_id
_entity_poly.type
_entity_poly.pdbx_seq_one_letter_code
_entity_poly.pdbx_strand_id
1 'polypeptide(L)' 'MAKANDKARPPISERYVTVQEIWGVPKRFGPRPKTFFPYMKIGGMWLINDVGFEPGKKVRIAVEPGRLVITTM' A
#
# COMPACT_ATOMS: atom_id res chain seq x y z
N MET A 1 -15.54 27.50 -28.49
CA MET A 1 -15.64 27.05 -27.09
C MET A 1 -14.74 25.82 -26.94
N ALA A 2 -13.54 25.97 -26.35
CA ALA A 2 -12.67 24.81 -26.09
C ALA A 2 -13.17 24.10 -24.83
N LYS A 3 -13.36 22.79 -24.89
CA LYS A 3 -13.83 21.99 -23.75
C LYS A 3 -12.77 22.03 -22.65
N ALA A 4 -13.21 22.32 -21.42
CA ALA A 4 -12.33 22.26 -20.27
C ALA A 4 -11.91 20.80 -20.04
N ASN A 5 -10.60 20.56 -20.15
CA ASN A 5 -9.88 19.40 -19.61
C ASN A 5 -9.81 18.10 -20.43
N ASP A 6 -9.60 18.19 -21.75
CA ASP A 6 -9.19 17.05 -22.61
C ASP A 6 -7.82 16.41 -22.23
N LYS A 7 -7.18 16.86 -21.15
CA LYS A 7 -5.92 16.31 -20.61
C LYS A 7 -6.05 15.68 -19.22
N ALA A 8 -7.27 15.52 -18.70
CA ALA A 8 -7.46 14.82 -17.44
C ALA A 8 -7.02 13.35 -17.60
N ARG A 9 -5.91 12.99 -16.94
CA ARG A 9 -5.47 11.59 -16.89
C ARG A 9 -6.60 10.77 -16.23
N PRO A 10 -7.04 9.66 -16.82
CA PRO A 10 -8.04 8.82 -16.17
C PRO A 10 -7.52 8.36 -14.79
N PRO A 11 -8.40 8.25 -13.78
CA PRO A 11 -8.02 7.76 -12.47
C PRO A 11 -7.31 6.42 -12.60
N ILE A 12 -6.14 6.29 -11.99
CA ILE A 12 -5.43 5.00 -11.98
C ILE A 12 -6.14 4.13 -10.95
N SER A 13 -6.91 3.15 -11.43
CA SER A 13 -7.69 2.23 -10.59
C SER A 13 -6.84 1.14 -9.94
N GLU A 14 -5.69 0.80 -10.54
CA GLU A 14 -4.86 -0.33 -10.11
C GLU A 14 -3.38 0.04 -10.02
N ARG A 15 -2.70 -0.47 -9.00
CA ARG A 15 -1.25 -0.33 -8.81
C ARG A 15 -0.64 -1.65 -8.41
N TYR A 16 0.46 -1.98 -9.07
CA TYR A 16 1.22 -3.19 -8.85
C TYR A 16 2.46 -2.88 -8.02
N VAL A 17 2.74 -3.73 -7.04
CA VAL A 17 3.90 -3.63 -6.15
C VAL A 17 4.59 -4.97 -6.11
N THR A 18 5.92 -4.96 -6.16
CA THR A 18 6.73 -6.18 -6.13
C THR A 18 7.00 -6.59 -4.69
N VAL A 19 6.70 -7.85 -4.37
CA VAL A 19 7.16 -8.49 -3.13
C VAL A 19 8.64 -8.82 -3.31
N GLN A 20 9.47 -8.31 -2.40
CA GLN A 20 10.93 -8.52 -2.41
C GLN A 20 11.36 -9.32 -1.18
N GLU A 21 12.51 -9.95 -1.26
CA GLU A 21 13.17 -10.57 -0.11
C GLU A 21 14.16 -9.59 0.51
N ILE A 22 14.24 -9.56 1.83
CA ILE A 22 15.19 -8.71 2.56
C ILE A 22 15.91 -9.50 3.66
N TRP A 23 17.21 -9.23 3.83
CA TRP A 23 18.01 -9.68 4.96
C TRP A 23 17.77 -8.78 6.17
N GLY A 24 17.40 -9.35 7.32
CA GLY A 24 17.31 -8.60 8.57
C GLY A 24 16.18 -9.04 9.49
N VAL A 25 16.05 -8.34 10.61
CA VAL A 25 15.14 -8.69 11.70
C VAL A 25 13.87 -7.83 11.62
N PRO A 26 12.66 -8.42 11.62
CA PRO A 26 11.45 -7.64 11.81
C PRO A 26 11.46 -7.08 13.22
N LYS A 27 11.77 -5.78 13.36
CA LYS A 27 11.68 -5.10 14.66
C LYS A 27 10.21 -5.12 15.09
N ARG A 28 9.90 -5.97 16.07
CA ARG A 28 8.74 -5.92 16.99
C ARG A 28 7.45 -6.70 16.64
N PHE A 29 7.46 -7.69 15.74
CA PHE A 29 6.26 -8.50 15.45
C PHE A 29 6.48 -10.02 15.50
N GLY A 30 7.16 -10.52 16.54
CA GLY A 30 7.28 -11.96 16.81
C GLY A 30 8.70 -12.53 16.69
N PRO A 31 8.84 -13.87 16.65
CA PRO A 31 10.12 -14.55 16.53
C PRO A 31 10.88 -14.09 15.28
N ARG A 32 12.19 -13.94 15.38
CA ARG A 32 13.01 -13.62 14.21
C ARG A 32 12.92 -14.77 13.20
N PRO A 33 12.67 -14.49 11.92
CA PRO A 33 12.75 -15.53 10.89
C PRO A 33 14.18 -16.09 10.86
N LYS A 34 14.29 -17.41 10.65
CA LYS A 34 15.60 -18.10 10.53
C LYS A 34 16.34 -17.72 9.24
N THR A 35 15.65 -17.08 8.29
CA THR A 35 16.09 -16.78 6.92
C THR A 35 15.52 -15.42 6.45
N PHE A 36 15.50 -15.19 5.14
CA PHE A 36 14.79 -14.09 4.48
C PHE A 36 13.30 -14.05 4.84
N PHE A 37 12.71 -12.86 4.75
CA PHE A 37 11.27 -12.66 4.87
C PHE A 37 10.75 -11.80 3.71
N PRO A 38 9.49 -12.00 3.30
CA PRO A 38 8.87 -11.20 2.25
C PRO A 38 8.61 -9.78 2.76
N TYR A 39 8.89 -8.81 1.91
CA TYR A 39 8.75 -7.40 2.21
C TYR A 39 8.12 -6.65 1.03
N MET A 40 7.26 -5.69 1.35
CA MET A 40 6.58 -4.83 0.38
C MET A 40 6.55 -3.39 0.91
N LYS A 41 6.79 -2.42 0.02
CA LYS A 41 6.58 -0.98 0.26
C LYS A 41 5.42 -0.50 -0.58
N ILE A 42 4.42 0.12 0.05
CA ILE A 42 3.34 0.83 -0.63
C ILE A 42 3.50 2.32 -0.31
N GLY A 43 3.66 3.15 -1.35
CA GLY A 43 3.85 4.58 -1.20
C GLY A 43 3.33 5.36 -2.41
N GLY A 44 2.88 6.58 -2.16
CA GLY A 44 2.45 7.52 -3.19
C GLY A 44 1.30 8.41 -2.73
N MET A 45 1.16 9.58 -3.35
CA MET A 45 0.12 10.58 -3.02
C MET A 45 -1.31 10.04 -3.17
N TRP A 46 -1.50 9.02 -4.01
CA TRP A 46 -2.79 8.35 -4.21
C TRP A 46 -3.33 7.67 -2.95
N LEU A 47 -2.47 7.31 -1.98
CA LEU A 47 -2.92 6.81 -0.67
C LEU A 47 -3.72 7.86 0.10
N ILE A 48 -3.39 9.15 -0.09
CA ILE A 48 -4.12 10.27 0.54
C ILE A 48 -5.28 10.68 -0.37
N ASN A 49 -4.98 10.99 -1.63
CA ASN A 49 -5.94 11.63 -2.53
C ASN A 49 -7.05 10.70 -3.01
N ASP A 50 -6.72 9.43 -3.28
CA ASP A 50 -7.66 8.48 -3.89
C ASP A 50 -8.25 7.53 -2.83
N VAL A 51 -7.44 7.10 -1.86
CA VAL A 51 -7.86 6.16 -0.80
C VAL A 51 -8.35 6.86 0.47
N GLY A 52 -7.91 8.09 0.75
CA GLY A 52 -8.31 8.84 1.95
C GLY A 52 -7.55 8.47 3.23
N PHE A 53 -6.34 7.90 3.13
CA PHE A 53 -5.52 7.64 4.32
C PHE A 53 -4.92 8.93 4.86
N GLU A 54 -5.23 9.22 6.12
CA GLU A 54 -4.68 10.37 6.83
C GLU A 54 -3.33 10.05 7.49
N PRO A 55 -2.30 10.89 7.28
CA PRO A 55 -1.02 10.74 7.98
C PRO A 55 -1.18 10.72 9.50
N GLY A 56 -0.48 9.80 10.17
CA GLY A 56 -0.53 9.66 11.62
C GLY A 56 -1.77 8.92 12.15
N LYS A 57 -2.74 8.56 11.30
CA LYS A 57 -3.86 7.69 11.67
C LYS A 57 -3.48 6.23 11.50
N LYS A 58 -4.13 5.38 12.30
CA LYS A 58 -3.99 3.93 12.19
C LYS A 58 -4.92 3.42 11.09
N VAL A 59 -4.47 2.39 10.37
CA VAL A 59 -5.29 1.61 9.44
C VAL A 59 -5.44 0.18 9.98
N ARG A 60 -6.53 -0.47 9.61
CA ARG A 60 -6.74 -1.90 9.82
C ARG A 60 -6.31 -2.66 8.57
N ILE A 61 -5.58 -3.75 8.76
CA ILE A 61 -5.25 -4.71 7.70
C ILE A 61 -5.98 -6.02 8.02
N ALA A 62 -6.93 -6.40 7.17
CA ALA A 62 -7.52 -7.74 7.19
C ALA A 62 -6.73 -8.65 6.24
N VAL A 63 -6.38 -9.84 6.72
CA VAL A 63 -5.64 -10.86 5.96
C VAL A 63 -6.60 -11.97 5.58
N GLU A 64 -6.75 -12.18 4.28
CA GLU A 64 -7.52 -13.26 3.66
C GLU A 64 -6.58 -14.12 2.80
N PRO A 65 -6.94 -15.38 2.49
CA PRO A 65 -6.16 -16.19 1.56
C PRO A 65 -5.93 -15.48 0.23
N GLY A 66 -4.67 -15.13 -0.07
CA GLY A 66 -4.28 -14.43 -1.31
C GLY A 66 -4.64 -12.94 -1.37
N ARG A 67 -5.16 -12.33 -0.28
CA ARG A 67 -5.64 -10.93 -0.31
C ARG A 67 -5.36 -10.18 0.99
N LEU A 68 -4.97 -8.91 0.85
CA LEU A 68 -4.88 -7.96 1.95
C LEU A 68 -5.90 -6.84 1.72
N VAL A 69 -6.74 -6.55 2.72
CA VAL A 69 -7.69 -5.43 2.68
C VAL A 69 -7.27 -4.41 3.72
N ILE A 70 -6.88 -3.22 3.26
CA ILE A 70 -6.43 -2.11 4.11
C ILE A 70 -7.56 -1.08 4.20
N THR A 71 -7.98 -0.75 5.42
CA THR A 71 -9.11 0.15 5.69
C THR A 71 -8.72 1.18 6.74
N THR A 72 -9.26 2.39 6.65
CA THR A 72 -9.17 3.37 7.73
C THR A 72 -9.91 2.84 8.96
N MET A 73 -9.44 3.23 10.16
CA MET A 73 -10.13 2.97 11.43
C MET A 73 -10.96 4.16 11.86
#